data_AF-A0A412I9H3-F1
#
_entry.id   AF-A0A412I9H3-F1
#
_cell.length_a   1.000
_cell.length_b   1.000
_cell.length_c   1.000
_cell.angle_alpha   90.00
_cell.angle_beta   90.00
_cell.angle_gamma   90.00
#
_symmetry.space_group_name_H-M   'P 1'
#
loop_
_entity.id
_entity.type
_entity.pdbx_description
1 polymer ?
#
loop_
_entity_poly.entity_id
_entity_poly.type
_entity_poly.pdbx_seq_one_letter_code
_entity_poly.pdbx_strand_id
1 'polypeptide(L)' 'MSDAAHLVPKSEYPEHYTNPLNIVGLCRECHNKYDNNLAFRQKQKRLIERVKSFDECAANRYFRL' A
#
# COMPACT_ATOMS: atom_id res chain seq x y z
N MET A 1 12.47 -2.14 -14.72
CA MET A 1 11.07 -1.69 -14.91
C MET A 1 10.36 -1.76 -13.57
N SER A 2 9.59 -0.74 -13.22
CA SER A 2 8.76 -0.72 -12.01
C SER A 2 7.30 -0.94 -12.42
N ASP A 3 6.60 -1.81 -11.70
CA ASP A 3 5.16 -2.02 -11.87
C ASP A 3 4.41 -1.05 -10.96
N ALA A 4 3.24 -0.58 -11.41
CA ALA A 4 2.33 0.17 -10.57
C ALA A 4 1.73 -0.76 -9.51
N ALA A 5 1.81 -0.37 -8.24
CA ALA A 5 1.26 -1.08 -7.10
C ALA A 5 0.31 -0.16 -6.32
N HIS A 6 -0.82 -0.70 -5.87
CA HIS A 6 -1.75 0.00 -4.98
C HIS A 6 -1.34 -0.27 -3.52
N LEU A 7 -1.20 0.78 -2.72
CA LEU A 7 -0.82 0.66 -1.31
C LEU A 7 -1.94 0.08 -0.44
N VAL A 8 -3.20 0.35 -0.80
CA VAL A 8 -4.40 -0.31 -0.26
C VAL A 8 -5.26 -0.86 -1.41
N PRO A 9 -5.86 -2.06 -1.26
CA PRO A 9 -6.49 -2.78 -2.36
C PRO A 9 -7.90 -2.25 -2.65
N LYS A 10 -8.28 -2.26 -3.93
CA LYS A 10 -9.63 -1.88 -4.40
C LYS A 10 -10.75 -2.69 -3.76
N SER A 11 -10.50 -3.95 -3.38
CA SER A 11 -11.50 -4.84 -2.79
C SER A 11 -11.94 -4.39 -1.39
N GLU A 12 -11.06 -3.74 -0.64
CA GLU A 12 -11.35 -3.26 0.71
C GLU A 12 -11.56 -1.74 0.76
N TYR A 13 -10.85 -1.00 -0.09
CA TYR A 13 -10.86 0.48 -0.11
C TYR A 13 -11.04 1.00 -1.55
N PRO A 14 -12.19 0.74 -2.20
CA PRO A 14 -12.44 1.12 -3.58
C PRO A 14 -12.34 2.64 -3.83
N GLU A 15 -12.63 3.46 -2.82
CA GLU A 15 -12.54 4.93 -2.84
C GLU A 15 -11.12 5.44 -3.13
N HIS A 16 -10.08 4.64 -2.81
CA HIS A 16 -8.69 5.02 -3.03
C HIS A 16 -8.09 4.45 -4.32
N TYR A 17 -8.87 3.72 -5.14
CA TYR A 17 -8.32 3.01 -6.31
C TYR A 17 -7.64 3.93 -7.31
N THR A 18 -8.21 5.11 -7.57
CA THR A 18 -7.66 6.10 -8.52
C THR A 18 -6.85 7.20 -7.84
N ASN A 19 -6.69 7.15 -6.51
CA ASN A 19 -5.94 8.14 -5.76
C ASN A 19 -4.43 8.06 -6.12
N PRO A 20 -3.80 9.13 -6.65
CA PRO A 20 -2.37 9.11 -6.98
C PRO A 20 -1.46 8.83 -5.77
N LEU A 21 -1.91 9.15 -4.55
CA LEU A 21 -1.18 8.82 -3.33
C LEU A 21 -1.24 7.32 -3.00
N ASN A 22 -2.23 6.60 -3.49
CA ASN A 22 -2.35 5.15 -3.35
C ASN A 22 -1.53 4.37 -4.38
N ILE A 23 -1.00 5.01 -5.44
CA ILE A 23 -0.27 4.33 -6.52
C ILE A 23 1.23 4.64 -6.40
N VAL A 24 2.07 3.60 -6.37
CA VAL A 24 3.54 3.72 -6.35
C VAL A 24 4.19 2.78 -7.36
N GLY A 25 5.42 3.08 -7.76
CA GLY A 25 6.25 2.16 -8.54
C GLY A 25 7.06 1.23 -7.64
N LEU A 26 6.90 -0.08 -7.81
CA LEU A 26 7.74 -1.10 -7.15
C LEU A 26 8.40 -2.00 -8.21
N CYS A 27 9.61 -2.49 -7.96
CA CYS A 27 10.12 -3.58 -8.81
C CYS A 27 9.26 -4.85 -8.61
N ARG A 28 9.24 -5.74 -9.60
CA ARG A 28 8.41 -6.96 -9.60
C ARG A 28 8.52 -7.76 -8.29
N GLU A 29 9.74 -7.95 -7.78
CA GLU A 29 9.98 -8.69 -6.54
C GLU A 29 9.39 -7.97 -5.32
N CYS A 30 9.62 -6.66 -5.20
CA CYS A 30 9.07 -5.86 -4.11
C CYS A 30 7.55 -5.81 -4.17
N HIS A 31 6.95 -5.70 -5.36
CA HIS A 31 5.50 -5.74 -5.55
C HIS A 31 4.93 -7.07 -5.05
N ASN A 32 5.50 -8.20 -5.49
CA ASN A 32 5.07 -9.52 -5.04
C ASN A 32 5.18 -9.69 -3.51
N LYS A 33 6.28 -9.22 -2.91
CA LYS A 33 6.44 -9.24 -1.44
C LYS A 33 5.44 -8.32 -0.75
N TYR A 34 5.16 -7.15 -1.32
CA TYR A 34 4.20 -6.20 -0.76
C TYR A 34 2.79 -6.80 -0.70
N ASP A 35 2.35 -7.47 -1.77
CA ASP A 35 1.00 -8.05 -1.87
C ASP A 35 0.83 -9.30 -1.01
N ASN A 36 1.88 -10.12 -0.88
CA ASN A 36 1.76 -11.47 -0.31
C ASN A 36 2.41 -11.64 1.07
N ASN A 37 3.16 -10.66 1.58
CA ASN A 37 3.87 -10.77 2.85
C ASN A 37 3.60 -9.58 3.77
N LEU A 38 2.72 -9.80 4.77
CA LEU A 38 2.36 -8.79 5.76
C LEU A 38 3.58 -8.24 6.52
N ALA A 39 4.50 -9.10 6.95
CA ALA A 39 5.68 -8.68 7.70
C ALA A 39 6.61 -7.80 6.84
N PHE A 40 6.71 -8.08 5.54
CA PHE A 40 7.44 -7.21 4.60
C PHE A 40 6.71 -5.88 4.43
N ARG A 41 5.38 -5.91 4.25
CA ARG A 41 4.54 -4.72 4.08
C ARG A 41 4.61 -3.79 5.31
N GLN A 42 4.52 -4.33 6.51
CA GLN A 42 4.62 -3.58 7.79
C GLN A 42 5.98 -2.89 7.97
N LYS A 43 7.05 -3.40 7.37
CA LYS A 43 8.38 -2.76 7.41
C LYS A 43 8.47 -1.53 6.49
N GLN A 44 7.52 -1.31 5.59
CA GLN A 44 7.54 -0.20 4.63
C GLN A 44 7.04 1.10 5.26
N LYS A 45 7.75 1.63 6.25
CA LYS A 45 7.34 2.80 7.06
C LYS A 45 6.94 4.01 6.20
N ARG A 46 7.71 4.33 5.15
CA ARG A 46 7.40 5.45 4.24
C ARG A 46 6.08 5.26 3.48
N LEU A 47 5.74 4.02 3.13
CA LEU A 47 4.49 3.73 2.42
C LEU A 47 3.30 3.77 3.38
N ILE A 48 3.49 3.30 4.63
CA ILE A 48 2.49 3.41 5.69
C ILE A 48 2.15 4.89 5.96
N GLU A 49 3.17 5.73 6.17
CA GLU A 49 2.97 7.17 6.40
C GLU A 49 2.30 7.85 5.21
N ARG A 50 2.61 7.42 3.98
CA ARG A 50 1.90 7.89 2.78
C ARG A 50 0.42 7.53 2.81
N VAL A 51 0.04 6.31 3.22
CA VAL A 51 -1.38 5.95 3.36
C VAL A 51 -2.03 6.74 4.48
N LYS A 52 -1.38 6.91 5.63
CA LYS A 52 -1.91 7.74 6.73
C LYS A 52 -2.18 9.18 6.34
N SER A 53 -1.41 9.74 5.40
CA SER A 53 -1.61 11.11 4.93
C SER A 53 -2.94 11.35 4.21
N PHE A 54 -3.59 10.30 3.69
CA PHE A 54 -4.91 10.40 3.06
C PHE A 54 -5.99 9.55 3.72
N ASP A 55 -5.62 8.51 4.48
CA ASP A 55 -6.55 7.68 5.25
C ASP A 55 -5.81 6.92 6.37
N GLU A 56 -5.73 7.54 7.55
CA GLU A 56 -5.13 6.94 8.75
C GLU A 56 -5.89 5.69 9.23
N CYS A 57 -7.22 5.68 9.11
CA CYS A 57 -8.04 4.55 9.52
C CYS A 57 -7.77 3.31 8.64
N ALA A 58 -7.72 3.48 7.32
CA ALA A 58 -7.36 2.42 6.38
C ALA A 58 -5.93 1.94 6.62
N ALA A 59 -4.97 2.85 6.85
CA ALA A 59 -3.60 2.47 7.17
C ALA A 59 -3.54 1.58 8.43
N ASN A 60 -4.16 2.00 9.53
CA ASN A 60 -4.13 1.23 10.78
C ASN A 60 -4.76 -0.16 10.61
N ARG A 61 -5.88 -0.26 9.88
CA ARG A 61 -6.55 -1.54 9.60
C ARG A 61 -5.74 -2.43 8.67
N TYR A 62 -5.32 -1.91 7.51
CA TYR A 62 -4.68 -2.70 6.46
C TYR A 62 -3.25 -3.16 6.84
N PHE A 63 -2.50 -2.32 7.53
CA PHE A 63 -1.14 -2.64 7.99
C PHE A 63 -1.10 -3.30 9.37
N ARG A 64 -2.24 -3.49 10.05
CA ARG A 64 -2.35 -4.06 11.41
C ARG A 64 -1.41 -3.38 12.41
N LEU A 65 -1.56 -2.06 12.53
CA LEU A 65 -0.79 -1.20 13.44
C LEU A 65 -1.47 -1.05 14.80
#